data_AF-A0A455SE99-F1
#
_entry.id   AF-A0A455SE99-F1
#
_cell.length_a   1.000
_cell.length_b   1.000
_cell.length_c   1.000
_cell.angle_alpha   90.00
_cell.angle_beta   90.00
_cell.angle_gamma   90.00
#
_symmetry.space_group_name_H-M   'P 1'
#
loop_
_entity.id
_entity.type
_entity.pdbx_description
1 polymer ?
#
loop_
_entity_poly.entity_id
_entity_poly.type
_entity_poly.pdbx_seq_one_letter_code
_entity_poly.pdbx_strand_id
1 'polypeptide(L)'
;MSILFHILKWVGPLSGVGAITLGLLHWFFHISFLELHMLFGFLVTLSLLLSGIIALLTRGIRVLGAIALVFVLIVPVFGLTQMLIFIGDFHWLIQIAHLLVGVAAVQIIEKICKHALQNKQKPVIGKKAVSVS
;
A
#
# COMPACT_ATOMS: atom_id res chain seq x y z
N MET A 1 2.54 6.81 -18.20
CA MET A 1 2.69 7.22 -16.79
C MET A 1 1.38 7.58 -16.08
N SER A 2 0.47 8.40 -16.63
CA SER A 2 -0.74 8.83 -15.89
C SER A 2 -1.72 7.69 -15.62
N ILE A 3 -1.94 6.81 -16.61
CA ILE A 3 -2.83 5.64 -16.48
C ILE A 3 -2.38 4.71 -15.35
N LEU A 4 -1.07 4.45 -15.26
CA LEU A 4 -0.51 3.62 -14.19
C LEU A 4 -0.83 4.14 -12.79
N PHE A 5 -0.70 5.45 -12.55
CA PHE A 5 -1.06 6.03 -11.26
C PHE A 5 -2.57 5.96 -10.96
N HIS A 6 -3.42 6.05 -11.98
CA HIS A 6 -4.86 5.86 -11.78
C HIS A 6 -5.18 4.41 -11.42
N ILE A 7 -4.56 3.45 -12.10
CA ILE A 7 -4.71 2.01 -11.78
C ILE A 7 -4.23 1.76 -10.34
N LEU A 8 -3.01 2.19 -9.99
CA LEU A 8 -2.43 1.98 -8.67
C LEU A 8 -3.23 2.65 -7.54
N LYS A 9 -3.79 3.84 -7.80
CA LYS A 9 -4.65 4.57 -6.87
C LYS A 9 -5.90 3.76 -6.47
N TRP A 10 -6.40 2.90 -7.35
CA TRP A 10 -7.60 2.09 -7.08
C TRP A 10 -7.26 0.68 -6.65
N VAL A 11 -6.37 -0.01 -7.38
CA VAL A 11 -6.03 -1.41 -7.14
C VAL A 11 -5.44 -1.62 -5.75
N GLY A 12 -4.48 -0.77 -5.33
CA GLY A 12 -3.84 -0.90 -4.02
C GLY A 12 -4.84 -0.79 -2.86
N PRO A 13 -5.56 0.33 -2.72
CA PRO A 13 -6.53 0.50 -1.64
C PRO A 13 -7.69 -0.49 -1.66
N LEU A 14 -8.25 -0.82 -2.84
CA LEU A 14 -9.33 -1.79 -2.93
C LEU A 14 -8.87 -3.19 -2.51
N SER A 15 -7.66 -3.57 -2.92
CA SER A 15 -7.05 -4.83 -2.48
C SER A 15 -6.77 -4.81 -0.97
N GLY A 16 -6.35 -3.67 -0.43
CA GLY A 16 -6.16 -3.48 1.01
C GLY A 16 -7.43 -3.68 1.81
N VAL A 17 -8.55 -3.09 1.37
CA VAL A 17 -9.86 -3.30 1.99
C VAL A 17 -10.26 -4.79 1.95
N GLY A 18 -10.05 -5.45 0.81
CA GLY A 18 -10.26 -6.89 0.67
C GLY A 18 -9.44 -7.71 1.66
N ALA A 19 -8.12 -7.50 1.70
CA ALA A 19 -7.21 -8.20 2.61
C ALA A 19 -7.59 -7.98 4.09
N ILE A 20 -7.88 -6.73 4.49
CA ILE A 20 -8.29 -6.39 5.86
C ILE A 20 -9.60 -7.10 6.21
N THR A 21 -10.59 -7.06 5.32
CA THR A 21 -11.88 -7.71 5.55
C THR A 21 -11.72 -9.20 5.77
N LEU A 22 -10.96 -9.88 4.89
CA LEU A 22 -10.71 -11.31 5.02
C LEU A 22 -9.87 -11.65 6.26
N GLY A 23 -8.91 -10.81 6.63
CA GLY A 23 -8.11 -10.98 7.85
C GLY A 23 -8.95 -10.85 9.13
N LEU A 24 -9.87 -9.89 9.17
CA LEU A 24 -10.79 -9.71 10.30
C LEU A 24 -11.82 -10.84 10.40
N LEU A 25 -12.32 -11.34 9.26
CA LEU A 25 -13.18 -12.52 9.21
C LEU A 25 -12.47 -13.75 9.78
N HIS A 26 -11.22 -13.97 9.39
CA HIS A 26 -10.41 -15.05 9.92
C HIS A 26 -10.17 -14.88 11.43
N TRP A 27 -9.81 -13.68 11.88
CA TRP A 27 -9.45 -13.42 13.27
C TRP A 27 -10.64 -13.51 14.24
N PHE A 28 -11.77 -12.87 13.95
CA PHE A 28 -12.90 -12.79 14.89
C PHE A 28 -13.94 -13.90 14.71
N PHE A 29 -14.13 -14.37 13.48
CA PHE A 29 -15.23 -15.27 13.13
C PHE A 29 -14.76 -16.67 12.73
N HIS A 30 -13.45 -16.91 12.68
CA HIS A 30 -12.86 -18.19 12.23
C HIS A 30 -13.27 -18.58 10.80
N ILE A 31 -13.73 -17.62 10.00
CA ILE A 31 -14.09 -17.81 8.59
C ILE A 31 -12.84 -17.52 7.77
N SER A 32 -12.24 -18.57 7.19
CA SER A 32 -10.93 -18.47 6.55
C SER A 32 -11.01 -18.53 5.03
N PHE A 33 -10.59 -17.45 4.38
CA PHE A 33 -10.32 -17.39 2.93
C PHE A 33 -8.85 -17.04 2.70
N LEU A 34 -7.95 -17.88 3.23
CA LEU A 34 -6.52 -17.59 3.30
C LEU A 34 -5.90 -17.30 1.92
N GLU A 35 -6.22 -18.09 0.91
CA GLU A 35 -5.69 -17.87 -0.45
C GLU A 35 -6.11 -16.53 -1.04
N LEU A 36 -7.37 -16.12 -0.84
CA LEU A 36 -7.86 -14.81 -1.27
C LEU A 36 -7.21 -13.68 -0.47
N HIS A 37 -7.02 -13.85 0.84
CA HIS A 37 -6.30 -12.88 1.67
C HIS A 37 -4.86 -12.70 1.17
N MET A 38 -4.16 -13.78 0.86
CA MET A 38 -2.81 -13.73 0.30
C MET A 38 -2.79 -13.09 -1.10
N LEU A 39 -3.76 -13.38 -1.96
CA LEU A 39 -3.89 -12.76 -3.27
C LEU A 39 -4.05 -11.23 -3.14
N PHE A 40 -4.96 -10.77 -2.28
CA PHE A 40 -5.13 -9.34 -2.02
C PHE A 40 -3.89 -8.71 -1.39
N GLY A 41 -3.23 -9.39 -0.44
CA GLY A 41 -1.97 -8.95 0.15
C GLY A 41 -0.84 -8.84 -0.89
N PHE A 42 -0.78 -9.77 -1.84
CA PHE A 42 0.15 -9.72 -2.97
C PHE A 42 -0.16 -8.52 -3.88
N LEU A 43 -1.42 -8.26 -4.23
CA LEU A 43 -1.81 -7.09 -5.03
C LEU A 43 -1.47 -5.76 -4.35
N VAL A 44 -1.64 -5.67 -3.02
CA VAL A 44 -1.17 -4.52 -2.22
C VAL A 44 0.35 -4.39 -2.33
N THR A 45 1.10 -5.46 -2.11
CA THR A 45 2.56 -5.46 -2.13
C THR A 45 3.11 -5.10 -3.51
N LEU A 46 2.51 -5.61 -4.59
CA LEU A 46 2.86 -5.27 -5.97
C LEU A 46 2.56 -3.80 -6.27
N SER A 47 1.40 -3.30 -5.84
CA SER A 47 1.04 -1.89 -5.99
C SER A 47 2.02 -0.96 -5.24
N LEU A 48 2.46 -1.40 -4.05
CA LEU A 48 3.45 -0.70 -3.24
C LEU A 48 4.83 -0.71 -3.90
N LEU A 49 5.27 -1.84 -4.47
CA LEU A 49 6.54 -1.95 -5.19
C LEU A 49 6.58 -0.99 -6.38
N LEU A 50 5.54 -1.03 -7.22
CA LEU A 50 5.45 -0.16 -8.39
C LEU A 50 5.42 1.32 -8.00
N SER A 51 4.61 1.67 -7.00
CA SER A 51 4.54 3.04 -6.47
C SER A 51 5.88 3.49 -5.88
N GLY A 52 6.54 2.61 -5.13
CA GLY A 52 7.82 2.85 -4.46
C GLY A 52 8.95 3.11 -5.44
N ILE A 53 9.10 2.27 -6.48
CA ILE A 53 10.07 2.48 -7.56
C ILE A 53 9.86 3.84 -8.22
N ILE A 54 8.62 4.18 -8.56
CA ILE A 54 8.33 5.46 -9.21
C ILE A 54 8.63 6.65 -8.28
N ALA A 55 8.28 6.55 -7.00
CA ALA A 55 8.58 7.58 -6.00
C ALA A 55 10.08 7.77 -5.80
N LEU A 56 10.87 6.69 -5.81
CA LEU A 56 12.33 6.74 -5.69
C LEU A 56 12.98 7.49 -6.87
N LEU A 57 12.40 7.36 -8.06
CA LEU A 57 12.85 8.05 -9.27
C LEU A 57 12.33 9.50 -9.37
N THR A 58 11.39 9.91 -8.50
CA THR A 58 10.75 11.23 -8.52
C THR A 58 11.38 12.18 -7.49
N ARG A 59 11.87 13.35 -7.91
CA ARG A 59 12.41 14.36 -6.99
C ARG A 59 11.33 14.84 -6.01
N GLY A 60 11.72 15.02 -4.73
CA GLY A 60 10.84 15.50 -3.67
C GLY A 60 10.12 14.41 -2.85
N ILE A 61 10.04 13.17 -3.35
CA ILE A 61 9.37 12.05 -2.63
C ILE A 61 10.22 10.77 -2.54
N ARG A 62 11.53 10.88 -2.76
CA ARG A 62 12.44 9.72 -2.76
C ARG A 62 12.46 8.96 -1.45
N VAL A 63 12.43 9.68 -0.32
CA VAL A 63 12.39 9.07 1.02
C VAL A 63 11.15 8.22 1.20
N LEU A 64 9.99 8.71 0.75
CA LEU A 64 8.74 7.94 0.79
C LEU A 64 8.80 6.71 -0.12
N GLY A 65 9.47 6.81 -1.27
CA GLY A 65 9.76 5.67 -2.14
C GLY A 65 10.64 4.61 -1.46
N ALA A 66 11.70 5.03 -0.75
CA ALA A 66 12.55 4.10 0.00
C ALA A 66 11.77 3.39 1.12
N ILE A 67 10.94 4.12 1.87
CA ILE A 67 10.06 3.53 2.89
C ILE A 67 9.11 2.52 2.26
N ALA A 68 8.51 2.83 1.10
CA ALA A 68 7.66 1.89 0.39
C ALA A 68 8.40 0.58 0.05
N LEU A 69 9.63 0.68 -0.46
CA LEU A 69 10.43 -0.50 -0.79
C LEU A 69 10.81 -1.34 0.43
N VAL A 70 11.04 -0.72 1.59
CA VAL A 70 11.21 -1.45 2.84
C VAL A 70 9.94 -2.25 3.17
N PHE A 71 8.77 -1.62 3.06
CA PHE A 71 7.49 -2.28 3.31
C PHE A 71 7.15 -3.38 2.30
N VAL A 72 7.67 -3.33 1.07
CA VAL A 72 7.50 -4.43 0.08
C VAL A 72 8.02 -5.76 0.62
N LEU A 73 9.08 -5.73 1.44
CA LEU A 73 9.61 -6.93 2.08
C LEU A 73 8.88 -7.23 3.39
N ILE A 74 8.65 -6.20 4.21
CA ILE A 74 8.02 -6.39 5.53
C ILE A 74 6.64 -7.03 5.41
N VAL A 75 5.77 -6.55 4.51
CA VAL A 75 4.38 -7.03 4.39
C VAL A 75 4.31 -8.55 4.15
N PRO A 76 4.92 -9.12 3.09
CA PRO A 76 4.82 -10.56 2.82
C PRO A 76 5.62 -11.38 3.83
N VAL A 77 6.83 -10.97 4.21
CA VAL A 77 7.65 -11.74 5.16
C VAL A 77 6.93 -11.83 6.51
N PHE A 78 6.44 -10.70 7.02
CA PHE A 78 5.74 -10.68 8.30
C PHE A 78 4.41 -11.44 8.20
N GLY A 79 3.65 -11.26 7.11
CA GLY A 79 2.38 -11.97 6.91
C GLY A 79 2.52 -13.49 6.86
N LEU A 80 3.54 -14.00 6.16
CA LEU A 80 3.83 -15.44 6.06
C LEU A 80 4.33 -16.02 7.38
N THR A 81 5.10 -15.25 8.14
CA THR A 81 5.69 -15.71 9.40
C THR A 81 4.81 -15.45 10.62
N GLN A 82 3.73 -14.67 10.50
CA GLN A 82 2.94 -14.22 11.65
C GLN A 82 2.46 -15.37 12.53
N MET A 83 1.98 -16.47 11.91
CA MET A 83 1.43 -17.66 12.58
C MET A 83 2.47 -18.42 13.41
N LEU A 84 3.76 -18.11 13.26
CA LEU A 84 4.86 -18.75 13.96
C LEU A 84 5.38 -17.92 15.14
N ILE A 85 4.84 -16.71 15.33
CA ILE A 85 5.33 -15.75 16.33
C ILE A 85 4.31 -15.64 17.47
N PHE A 86 4.78 -15.78 18.72
CA PHE A 86 3.97 -15.67 19.94
C PHE A 86 2.69 -16.52 19.93
N ILE A 87 2.80 -17.79 19.55
CA ILE A 87 1.67 -18.74 19.56
C ILE A 87 1.08 -18.82 20.98
N GLY A 88 -0.26 -18.69 21.10
CA GLY A 88 -0.99 -18.70 22.37
C GLY A 88 -1.56 -17.33 22.74
N ASP A 89 -1.61 -17.02 24.04
CA ASP A 89 -2.33 -15.87 24.61
C ASP A 89 -1.84 -14.49 24.13
N PHE A 90 -0.61 -14.41 23.60
CA PHE A 90 -0.03 -13.16 23.11
C PHE A 90 -0.06 -13.04 21.58
N HIS A 91 -0.61 -14.02 20.86
CA HIS A 91 -0.60 -14.04 19.40
C HIS A 91 -1.36 -12.86 18.79
N TRP A 92 -2.38 -12.36 19.48
CA TRP A 92 -3.15 -11.19 19.06
C TRP A 92 -2.29 -9.92 18.88
N LEU A 93 -1.18 -9.78 19.61
CA LEU A 93 -0.25 -8.65 19.41
C LEU A 93 0.36 -8.68 18.01
N ILE A 94 0.71 -9.88 17.52
CA ILE A 94 1.26 -10.09 16.18
C ILE A 94 0.19 -9.85 15.13
N GLN A 95 -1.05 -10.28 15.37
CA GLN A 95 -2.19 -10.02 14.47
C GLN A 95 -2.49 -8.52 14.34
N ILE A 96 -2.48 -7.76 15.45
CA ILE A 96 -2.59 -6.30 15.41
C ILE A 96 -1.42 -5.67 14.67
N ALA A 97 -0.19 -6.08 14.97
CA ALA A 97 0.99 -5.55 14.30
C ALA A 97 0.90 -5.79 12.78
N HIS A 98 0.47 -6.98 12.35
CA HIS A 98 0.32 -7.31 10.94
C HIS A 98 -0.75 -6.44 10.27
N LEU A 99 -1.89 -6.25 10.94
CA LEU A 99 -2.95 -5.34 10.50
C LEU A 99 -2.41 -3.90 10.33
N LEU A 100 -1.67 -3.38 11.30
CA LEU A 100 -1.09 -2.03 11.24
C LEU A 100 -0.07 -1.89 10.11
N VAL A 101 0.79 -2.90 9.90
CA VAL A 101 1.73 -2.95 8.78
C VAL A 101 0.98 -2.92 7.44
N GLY A 102 -0.09 -3.70 7.30
CA GLY A 102 -0.94 -3.72 6.11
C GLY A 102 -1.62 -2.37 5.85
N VAL A 103 -2.20 -1.75 6.87
CA VAL A 103 -2.80 -0.41 6.79
C VAL A 103 -1.76 0.64 6.39
N ALA A 104 -0.57 0.60 7.00
CA ALA A 104 0.52 1.52 6.68
C ALA A 104 0.96 1.37 5.20
N ALA A 105 1.08 0.15 4.69
CA ALA A 105 1.39 -0.12 3.29
C ALA A 105 0.37 0.53 2.34
N VAL A 106 -0.93 0.36 2.61
CA VAL A 106 -2.00 1.00 1.81
C VAL A 106 -1.89 2.52 1.84
N GLN A 107 -1.67 3.10 3.03
CA GLN A 107 -1.54 4.55 3.19
C GLN A 107 -0.31 5.12 2.46
N ILE A 108 0.79 4.37 2.40
CA ILE A 108 1.99 4.78 1.64
C ILE A 108 1.68 4.82 0.14
N ILE A 109 0.98 3.81 -0.41
CA ILE A 109 0.53 3.80 -1.81
C ILE A 109 -0.30 5.05 -2.09
N GLU A 110 -1.30 5.34 -1.27
CA GLU A 110 -2.17 6.49 -1.47
C GLU A 110 -1.41 7.82 -1.47
N LYS A 111 -0.50 8.01 -0.51
CA LYS A 111 0.31 9.23 -0.40
C LYS A 111 1.17 9.44 -1.64
N ILE A 112 1.83 8.38 -2.13
CA ILE A 112 2.63 8.44 -3.36
C ILE A 112 1.76 8.79 -4.57
N CYS A 113 0.64 8.09 -4.78
CA CYS A 113 -0.23 8.33 -5.92
C CYS A 113 -0.85 9.73 -5.89
N LYS A 114 -1.30 10.22 -4.73
CA LYS A 114 -1.84 11.59 -4.57
C LYS A 114 -0.78 12.63 -4.93
N HIS A 115 0.44 12.51 -4.40
CA HIS A 115 1.52 13.43 -4.72
C HIS A 115 1.88 13.43 -6.22
N ALA A 116 1.95 12.25 -6.84
CA ALA A 116 2.25 12.12 -8.26
C ALA A 116 1.19 12.75 -9.18
N LEU A 117 -0.09 12.62 -8.82
CA LEU A 117 -1.20 13.20 -9.57
C LEU A 117 -1.27 14.73 -9.40
N GLN A 118 -1.03 15.25 -8.19
CA GLN A 118 -1.01 16.69 -7.92
C GLN A 118 0.13 17.41 -8.64
N ASN A 119 1.33 16.82 -8.66
CA ASN A 119 2.48 17.41 -9.36
C ASN A 119 2.30 17.47 -10.88
N LYS A 120 1.44 16.63 -11.47
CA LYS A 120 1.10 16.71 -12.89
C LYS A 120 0.11 17.82 -13.24
N GLN A 121 -0.65 18.36 -12.28
CA GLN A 121 -1.61 19.44 -12.53
C GLN A 121 -0.96 20.84 -12.44
N LYS A 122 0.10 20.99 -11.64
CA LYS A 122 0.87 22.24 -11.50
C LYS A 122 1.44 22.85 -12.81
N PRO A 123 1.88 22.10 -13.84
CA PRO A 123 2.45 22.70 -15.06
C PRO A 123 1.41 23.38 -15.96
N VAL A 124 0.13 23.03 -15.86
CA VAL A 124 -0.92 23.51 -16.76
C VAL A 124 -1.47 24.88 -16.33
N ILE A 125 -1.54 25.14 -15.03
CA ILE A 125 -2.05 26.41 -14.48
C ILE A 125 -1.04 27.54 -14.68
N GLY A 126 0.26 27.27 -14.51
CA GLY A 126 1.33 28.27 -14.71
C GLY A 126 1.45 28.76 -16.15
N LYS A 127 1.24 27.89 -17.15
CA LYS A 127 1.23 28.30 -18.57
C LYS A 127 0.00 29.12 -18.95
N LYS A 128 -1.17 28.83 -18.35
CA LYS A 128 -2.38 29.60 -18.62
C LYS A 128 -2.29 31.02 -18.03
N ALA A 129 -1.69 31.19 -16.85
CA ALA A 129 -1.50 32.51 -16.26
C ALA A 129 -0.56 33.43 -17.07
N VAL A 130 0.45 32.87 -17.73
CA VAL A 130 1.42 33.61 -18.56
C VAL A 130 0.88 33.95 -19.95
N SER A 131 -0.16 33.25 -20.44
CA SER A 131 -0.74 33.51 -21.77
C SER A 131 -1.92 34.48 -21.76
N VAL A 132 -2.35 34.99 -20.60
CA VAL A 132 -3.44 35.99 -20.47
C VAL A 132 -2.96 37.32 -19.86
N SER A 133 -1.64 37.52 -19.78
CA SER A 133 -0.99 38.79 -19.40
C SER A 133 -0.26 39.37 -20.60
#